data_AF-A0A7S2XBZ6-F1
#
_entry.id   AF-A0A7S2XBZ6-F1
#
_cell.length_a   1.000
_cell.length_b   1.000
_cell.length_c   1.000
_cell.angle_alpha   90.00
_cell.angle_beta   90.00
_cell.angle_gamma   90.00
#
_symmetry.space_group_name_H-M   'P 1'
#
loop_
_entity.id
_entity.type
_entity.pdbx_description
1 polymer ?
#
loop_
_entity_poly.entity_id
_entity_poly.type
_entity_poly.pdbx_seq_one_letter_code
_entity_poly.pdbx_strand_id
1 'polypeptide(L)'
;MGALCSPRMGSGCKTVLVTGASGYLGMFVVDGLVKANSYKYGCSSTAEKRYNIIAATGSVNPKDAVPAGVQGVQIDGTSVKSIKEVLSKYKPTVIVNCMALSNPGACKDKPELAEAINSCASLVTAIKDIVPTALLIHLSTDQVYSGNIKAGDLHTNNYPTKPLNKYGTTKLQAEENIMDNLKHFIILRSSAIIGPKPPRESCKKSGTFLQMTMNELKREGKSPFFMEEKRSFVYVRDCVEVIKFFTDKYFYHFPSKYEAQSKKERVYCMGGKGSLSRDKFAEAVADTLGLSKDGIDATVRKECKFKWAHKYASPADISMDSSRLFALRGRDNLTVDEMIADMKARGELEVEATLLDD
;
A
#
# COMPACT_ATOMS: atom_id res chain seq x y z
N MET A 1 36.96 7.57 26.93
CA MET A 1 36.99 8.43 25.72
C MET A 1 35.68 8.24 24.98
N GLY A 2 34.95 9.34 24.81
CA GLY A 2 33.51 9.34 24.54
C GLY A 2 33.11 8.82 23.16
N ALA A 3 32.13 7.92 23.13
CA ALA A 3 31.40 7.59 21.92
C ALA A 3 30.55 8.80 21.51
N LEU A 4 30.82 9.31 20.31
CA LEU A 4 30.05 10.35 19.64
C LEU A 4 28.56 9.96 19.63
N CYS A 5 27.77 10.65 20.44
CA CYS A 5 26.33 10.74 20.27
C CYS A 5 26.08 11.28 18.85
N SER A 6 25.53 10.47 17.95
CA SER A 6 25.05 10.98 16.66
C SER A 6 24.04 12.10 16.92
N PRO A 7 24.03 13.18 16.12
CA PRO A 7 23.15 14.29 16.39
C PRO A 7 21.71 13.79 16.41
N ARG A 8 21.00 14.04 17.53
CA ARG A 8 19.55 13.90 17.59
C ARG A 8 19.01 14.72 16.41
N MET A 9 18.49 14.04 15.38
CA MET A 9 17.86 14.72 14.24
C MET A 9 16.66 15.49 14.80
N GLY A 10 16.86 16.80 14.96
CA GLY A 10 15.89 17.72 15.50
C GLY A 10 14.64 17.83 14.63
N SER A 11 13.70 18.60 15.15
CA SER A 11 12.38 18.99 14.63
C SER A 11 12.35 19.66 13.25
N GLY A 12 13.31 19.38 12.35
CA GLY A 12 13.39 19.96 11.01
C GLY A 12 12.52 19.26 9.97
N CYS A 13 12.33 19.95 8.84
CA CYS A 13 11.63 19.46 7.64
C CYS A 13 12.27 18.15 7.15
N LYS A 14 11.47 17.06 7.07
CA LYS A 14 11.96 15.75 6.60
C LYS A 14 11.94 15.68 5.08
N THR A 15 13.02 15.22 4.46
CA THR A 15 13.02 14.94 3.01
C THR A 15 12.46 13.54 2.76
N VAL A 16 11.26 13.47 2.15
CA VAL A 16 10.54 12.24 1.89
C VAL A 16 10.50 11.94 0.40
N LEU A 17 11.10 10.82 -0.02
CA LEU A 17 10.97 10.29 -1.37
C LEU A 17 9.83 9.27 -1.42
N VAL A 18 8.81 9.52 -2.24
CA VAL A 18 7.75 8.54 -2.52
C VAL A 18 7.98 7.95 -3.89
N THR A 19 8.33 6.67 -3.97
CA THR A 19 8.47 5.97 -5.26
C THR A 19 7.17 5.29 -5.65
N GLY A 20 6.89 5.21 -6.95
CA GLY A 20 5.58 4.73 -7.43
C GLY A 20 4.48 5.77 -7.21
N ALA A 21 4.84 7.06 -7.23
CA ALA A 21 3.93 8.18 -6.96
C ALA A 21 2.78 8.32 -7.97
N SER A 22 2.91 7.71 -9.16
CA SER A 22 1.83 7.61 -10.16
C SER A 22 0.90 6.41 -9.96
N GLY A 23 1.20 5.53 -9.01
CA GLY A 23 0.32 4.42 -8.63
C GLY A 23 -0.77 4.89 -7.68
N TYR A 24 -1.82 4.08 -7.55
CA TYR A 24 -3.00 4.38 -6.73
C TYR A 24 -2.63 4.85 -5.32
N LEU A 25 -2.00 4.00 -4.51
CA LEU A 25 -1.58 4.37 -3.16
C LEU A 25 -0.56 5.53 -3.16
N GLY A 26 0.38 5.53 -4.11
CA GLY A 26 1.42 6.56 -4.20
C GLY A 26 0.86 7.97 -4.31
N MET A 27 -0.19 8.17 -5.12
CA MET A 27 -0.87 9.46 -5.25
C MET A 27 -1.49 9.90 -3.92
N PHE A 28 -2.21 9.01 -3.23
CA PHE A 28 -2.80 9.33 -1.92
C PHE A 28 -1.74 9.61 -0.85
N VAL A 29 -0.59 8.93 -0.89
CA VAL A 29 0.53 9.21 0.01
C VAL A 29 1.09 10.60 -0.24
N VAL A 30 1.35 10.96 -1.50
CA VAL A 30 1.84 12.31 -1.85
C VAL A 30 0.84 13.37 -1.42
N ASP A 31 -0.44 13.22 -1.74
CA ASP A 31 -1.49 14.17 -1.35
C ASP A 31 -1.65 14.27 0.17
N GLY A 32 -1.54 13.15 0.89
CA GLY A 32 -1.57 13.11 2.34
C GLY A 32 -0.42 13.87 2.99
N LEU A 33 0.79 13.77 2.43
CA LEU A 33 1.96 14.53 2.88
C LEU A 33 1.83 16.02 2.56
N VAL A 34 1.33 16.38 1.37
CA VAL A 34 1.04 17.78 0.99
C VAL A 34 0.01 18.40 1.93
N LYS A 35 -1.10 17.69 2.19
CA LYS A 35 -2.13 18.14 3.12
C LYS A 35 -1.55 18.37 4.52
N ALA A 36 -0.66 17.49 4.97
CA ALA A 36 0.00 17.62 6.27
C ALA A 36 1.00 18.80 6.34
N ASN A 37 1.52 19.28 5.21
CA ASN A 37 2.27 20.55 5.16
C ASN A 37 1.37 21.79 5.29
N SER A 38 0.06 21.67 5.03
CA SER A 38 -0.88 22.80 5.05
C SER A 38 -1.44 23.10 6.44
N TYR A 39 -1.29 22.19 7.41
CA TYR A 39 -1.69 22.42 8.80
C TYR A 39 -0.63 23.26 9.52
N LYS A 40 -0.90 24.55 9.74
CA LYS A 40 -0.06 25.46 10.53
C LYS A 40 0.03 25.00 11.99
N TYR A 41 1.25 24.80 12.50
CA TYR A 41 1.50 24.81 13.95
C TYR A 41 1.79 26.23 14.39
N GLY A 42 0.86 26.86 15.12
CA GLY A 42 1.15 28.05 15.92
C GLY A 42 1.46 29.35 15.17
N CYS A 43 1.40 30.44 15.92
CA CYS A 43 1.42 31.82 15.48
C CYS A 43 2.84 32.33 15.15
N SER A 44 3.42 31.86 14.04
CA SER A 44 4.67 32.43 13.49
C SER A 44 4.57 32.55 11.98
N SER A 45 4.97 33.71 11.46
CA SER A 45 4.87 34.15 10.06
C SER A 45 5.84 33.47 9.10
N THR A 46 6.61 32.47 9.55
CA THR A 46 7.46 31.63 8.68
C THR A 46 6.96 30.19 8.75
N ALA A 47 6.11 29.78 7.81
CA ALA A 47 5.56 28.43 7.74
C ALA A 47 6.67 27.41 7.43
N GLU A 48 7.27 26.82 8.45
CA GLU A 48 8.18 25.70 8.29
C GLU A 48 7.41 24.49 7.76
N LYS A 49 7.77 24.04 6.54
CA LYS A 49 7.17 22.83 5.95
C LYS A 49 7.58 21.61 6.77
N ARG A 50 6.63 20.70 7.03
CA ARG A 50 6.91 19.43 7.72
C ARG A 50 7.72 18.46 6.87
N TYR A 51 7.42 18.44 5.57
CA TYR A 51 8.07 17.56 4.59
C TYR A 51 8.54 18.33 3.36
N ASN A 52 9.75 18.01 2.91
CA ASN A 52 10.23 18.27 1.57
C ASN A 52 9.93 17.01 0.74
N ILE A 53 8.94 17.07 -0.15
CA ILE A 53 8.36 15.89 -0.81
C ILE A 53 8.95 15.76 -2.22
N ILE A 54 9.53 14.60 -2.50
CA ILE A 54 9.97 14.18 -3.84
C ILE A 54 9.08 13.02 -4.26
N ALA A 55 8.35 13.21 -5.35
CA ALA A 55 7.43 12.21 -5.91
C ALA A 55 8.06 11.59 -7.16
N ALA A 56 8.47 10.32 -7.06
CA ALA A 56 9.10 9.58 -8.14
C ALA A 56 8.11 8.69 -8.88
N THR A 57 7.94 8.93 -10.18
CA THR A 57 7.10 8.15 -11.09
C THR A 57 7.95 7.19 -11.92
N GLY A 58 7.34 6.11 -12.40
CA GLY A 58 7.97 5.17 -13.32
C GLY A 58 7.78 5.59 -14.78
N SER A 59 6.87 4.90 -15.47
CA SER A 59 6.56 5.14 -16.89
C SER A 59 5.55 6.27 -17.16
N VAL A 60 5.17 7.04 -16.14
CA VAL A 60 4.22 8.15 -16.26
C VAL A 60 5.01 9.45 -16.10
N ASN A 61 4.74 10.44 -16.94
CA ASN A 61 5.38 11.74 -16.82
C ASN A 61 5.01 12.36 -15.46
N PRO A 62 5.98 12.81 -14.64
CA PRO A 62 5.69 13.41 -13.35
C PRO A 62 4.68 14.56 -13.42
N LYS A 63 4.64 15.33 -14.51
CA LYS A 63 3.70 16.45 -14.68
C LYS A 63 2.22 16.03 -14.62
N ASP A 64 1.91 14.78 -15.01
CA ASP A 64 0.53 14.27 -15.07
C ASP A 64 0.11 13.60 -13.75
N ALA A 65 1.09 13.16 -12.96
CA ALA A 65 0.86 12.31 -11.79
C ALA A 65 1.17 12.99 -10.44
N VAL A 66 1.92 14.10 -10.46
CA VAL A 66 2.40 14.77 -9.25
C VAL A 66 1.66 16.10 -9.08
N PRO A 67 1.14 16.42 -7.88
CA PRO A 67 0.52 17.72 -7.63
C PRO A 67 1.46 18.89 -7.93
N ALA A 68 0.88 20.00 -8.39
CA ALA A 68 1.60 21.25 -8.55
C ALA A 68 2.30 21.66 -7.23
N GLY A 69 3.54 22.14 -7.34
CA GLY A 69 4.35 22.53 -6.18
C GLY A 69 5.06 21.38 -5.45
N VAL A 70 4.89 20.12 -5.87
CA VAL A 70 5.68 18.97 -5.42
C VAL A 70 6.77 18.65 -6.44
N GLN A 71 7.97 18.30 -5.97
CA GLN A 71 9.08 17.93 -6.85
C GLN A 71 8.81 16.56 -7.48
N GLY A 72 8.37 16.56 -8.74
CA GLY A 72 8.25 15.36 -9.57
C GLY A 72 9.60 14.92 -10.15
N VAL A 73 9.87 13.63 -10.14
CA VAL A 73 11.05 13.01 -10.79
C VAL A 73 10.68 11.69 -11.43
N GLN A 74 11.45 11.25 -12.42
CA GLN A 74 11.28 9.94 -13.03
C GLN A 74 12.36 8.98 -12.53
N ILE A 75 11.98 7.75 -12.25
CA ILE A 75 12.90 6.70 -11.77
C ILE A 75 12.61 5.39 -12.50
N ASP A 76 13.67 4.73 -12.96
CA ASP A 76 13.57 3.34 -13.40
C ASP A 76 13.82 2.42 -12.20
N GLY A 77 12.76 1.80 -11.69
CA GLY A 77 12.81 0.90 -10.54
C GLY A 77 13.66 -0.36 -10.78
N THR A 78 13.99 -0.68 -12.03
CA THR A 78 14.88 -1.81 -12.37
C THR A 78 16.36 -1.41 -12.37
N SER A 79 16.67 -0.11 -12.47
CA SER A 79 18.03 0.39 -12.65
C SER A 79 18.62 0.95 -11.35
N VAL A 80 19.62 0.25 -10.78
CA VAL A 80 20.39 0.75 -9.62
C VAL A 80 20.96 2.14 -9.89
N LYS A 81 21.47 2.40 -11.10
CA LYS A 81 22.05 3.69 -11.49
C LYS A 81 21.00 4.81 -11.42
N SER A 82 19.84 4.60 -12.03
CA SER A 82 18.74 5.58 -12.01
C SER A 82 18.32 5.91 -10.58
N ILE A 83 18.21 4.91 -9.71
CA ILE A 83 17.85 5.11 -8.31
C ILE A 83 18.94 5.86 -7.56
N LYS A 84 20.22 5.49 -7.73
CA LYS A 84 21.36 6.16 -7.09
C LYS A 84 21.45 7.64 -7.46
N GLU A 85 21.16 8.01 -8.70
CA GLU A 85 21.15 9.41 -9.16
C GLU A 85 20.11 10.23 -8.39
N VAL A 86 18.89 9.72 -8.26
CA VAL A 86 17.81 10.37 -7.47
C VAL A 86 18.20 10.46 -6.00
N LEU A 87 18.68 9.37 -5.40
CA LEU A 87 19.08 9.36 -3.98
C LEU A 87 20.24 10.32 -3.70
N SER A 88 21.22 10.41 -4.61
CA SER A 88 22.39 11.29 -4.44
C SER A 88 21.98 12.76 -4.54
N LYS A 89 21.04 13.08 -5.45
CA LYS A 89 20.55 14.44 -5.67
C LYS A 89 19.72 14.95 -4.49
N TYR A 90 18.78 14.15 -3.98
CA TYR A 90 17.80 14.61 -3.00
C TYR A 90 18.10 14.21 -1.56
N LYS A 91 18.96 13.20 -1.36
CA LYS A 91 19.38 12.70 -0.03
C LYS A 91 18.20 12.52 0.94
N PRO A 92 17.16 11.74 0.56
CA PRO A 92 15.98 11.59 1.40
C PRO A 92 16.33 10.95 2.74
N THR A 93 15.67 11.41 3.80
CA THR A 93 15.77 10.82 5.14
C THR A 93 14.72 9.73 5.36
N VAL A 94 13.64 9.76 4.56
CA VAL A 94 12.60 8.74 4.52
C VAL A 94 12.27 8.40 3.07
N ILE A 95 12.16 7.11 2.76
CA ILE A 95 11.77 6.59 1.46
C ILE A 95 10.51 5.77 1.66
N VAL A 96 9.40 6.16 1.03
CA VAL A 96 8.16 5.37 0.98
C VAL A 96 8.12 4.66 -0.36
N ASN A 97 8.31 3.35 -0.35
CA ASN A 97 8.32 2.55 -1.57
C ASN A 97 6.95 1.96 -1.88
N CYS A 98 6.24 2.58 -2.82
CA CYS A 98 4.97 2.09 -3.39
C CYS A 98 5.12 1.50 -4.79
N MET A 99 6.36 1.38 -5.32
CA MET A 99 6.59 0.74 -6.63
C MET A 99 6.26 -0.75 -6.59
N ALA A 100 5.46 -1.20 -7.56
CA ALA A 100 5.21 -2.60 -7.80
C ALA A 100 4.63 -2.83 -9.21
N LEU A 101 4.97 -3.95 -9.83
CA LEU A 101 4.06 -4.63 -10.74
C LEU A 101 3.06 -5.40 -9.89
N SER A 102 1.87 -4.83 -9.68
CA SER A 102 0.94 -5.32 -8.65
C SER A 102 -0.14 -6.30 -9.14
N ASN A 103 -0.30 -6.49 -10.45
CA ASN A 103 -1.29 -7.40 -11.01
C ASN A 103 -0.71 -8.82 -11.06
N PRO A 104 -1.29 -9.82 -10.37
CA PRO A 104 -0.75 -11.19 -10.39
C PRO A 104 -0.73 -11.85 -11.76
N GLY A 105 -1.71 -11.55 -12.62
CA GLY A 105 -1.73 -11.99 -14.01
C GLY A 105 -0.57 -11.39 -14.81
N ALA A 106 -0.32 -10.09 -14.68
CA ALA A 106 0.83 -9.44 -15.33
C ALA A 106 2.18 -9.96 -14.80
N CYS A 107 2.26 -10.30 -13.51
CA CYS A 107 3.46 -10.91 -12.94
C CYS A 107 3.70 -12.33 -13.47
N LYS A 108 2.64 -13.09 -13.72
CA LYS A 108 2.72 -14.39 -14.40
C LYS A 108 3.20 -14.24 -15.84
N ASP A 109 2.65 -13.27 -16.55
CA ASP A 109 2.96 -13.03 -17.97
C ASP A 109 4.37 -12.41 -18.16
N LYS A 110 4.88 -11.67 -17.18
CA LYS A 110 6.18 -10.98 -17.21
C LYS A 110 6.99 -11.22 -15.92
N PRO A 111 7.45 -12.47 -15.67
CA PRO A 111 8.04 -12.85 -14.39
C PRO A 111 9.37 -12.15 -14.10
N GLU A 112 10.20 -11.91 -15.11
CA GLU A 112 11.49 -11.20 -14.97
C GLU A 112 11.28 -9.73 -14.59
N LEU A 113 10.33 -9.05 -15.25
CA LEU A 113 9.96 -7.68 -14.91
C LEU A 113 9.35 -7.60 -13.50
N ALA A 114 8.52 -8.57 -13.13
CA ALA A 114 7.97 -8.67 -11.79
C ALA A 114 9.10 -8.77 -10.76
N GLU A 115 10.10 -9.61 -11.00
CA GLU A 115 11.24 -9.79 -10.11
C GLU A 115 12.13 -8.54 -10.05
N ALA A 116 12.47 -7.94 -11.20
CA ALA A 116 13.29 -6.74 -11.27
C ALA A 116 12.68 -5.55 -10.51
N ILE A 117 11.35 -5.41 -10.51
CA ILE A 117 10.64 -4.34 -9.80
C ILE A 117 10.31 -4.74 -8.36
N ASN A 118 9.62 -5.86 -8.16
CA ASN A 118 8.97 -6.20 -6.90
C ASN A 118 9.93 -6.73 -5.84
N SER A 119 11.04 -7.38 -6.23
CA SER A 119 12.07 -7.88 -5.29
C SER A 119 12.83 -6.74 -4.61
N CYS A 120 12.67 -5.50 -5.10
CA CYS A 120 13.27 -4.31 -4.50
C CYS A 120 14.81 -4.33 -4.46
N ALA A 121 15.47 -5.26 -5.15
CA ALA A 121 16.93 -5.43 -5.10
C ALA A 121 17.67 -4.16 -5.51
N SER A 122 17.26 -3.53 -6.62
CA SER A 122 17.90 -2.30 -7.11
C SER A 122 17.76 -1.13 -6.12
N LEU A 123 16.59 -1.00 -5.49
CA LEU A 123 16.34 0.04 -4.48
C LEU A 123 17.13 -0.22 -3.20
N VAL A 124 17.15 -1.46 -2.71
CA VAL A 124 17.91 -1.85 -1.51
C VAL A 124 19.40 -1.56 -1.68
N THR A 125 19.98 -1.95 -2.81
CA THR A 125 21.38 -1.65 -3.15
C THR A 125 21.64 -0.15 -3.17
N ALA A 126 20.79 0.63 -3.83
CA ALA A 126 20.96 2.08 -3.91
C ALA A 126 20.83 2.78 -2.55
N ILE A 127 19.91 2.34 -1.69
CA ILE A 127 19.74 2.87 -0.33
C ILE A 127 20.98 2.58 0.51
N LYS A 128 21.46 1.32 0.50
CA LYS A 128 22.64 0.90 1.24
C LYS A 128 23.86 1.73 0.88
N ASP A 129 24.02 2.07 -0.39
CA ASP A 129 25.21 2.77 -0.88
C ASP A 129 25.14 4.30 -0.68
N ILE A 130 23.95 4.90 -0.82
CA ILE A 130 23.82 6.38 -0.93
C ILE A 130 23.23 7.02 0.33
N VAL A 131 22.26 6.36 0.96
CA VAL A 131 21.54 6.87 2.14
C VAL A 131 21.30 5.76 3.19
N PRO A 132 22.36 5.10 3.70
CA PRO A 132 22.22 3.93 4.58
C PRO A 132 21.47 4.19 5.90
N THR A 133 21.34 5.46 6.29
CA THR A 133 20.61 5.89 7.49
C THR A 133 19.16 6.28 7.22
N ALA A 134 18.72 6.33 5.96
CA ALA A 134 17.35 6.66 5.62
C ALA A 134 16.40 5.54 6.04
N LEU A 135 15.22 5.92 6.52
CA LEU A 135 14.15 4.98 6.82
C LEU A 135 13.47 4.53 5.51
N LEU A 136 13.47 3.24 5.22
CA LEU A 136 12.63 2.66 4.16
C LEU A 136 11.28 2.19 4.74
N ILE A 137 10.18 2.77 4.29
CA ILE A 137 8.82 2.23 4.50
C ILE A 137 8.42 1.50 3.21
N HIS A 138 8.42 0.18 3.24
CA HIS A 138 8.13 -0.67 2.07
C HIS A 138 6.72 -1.25 2.14
N LEU A 139 5.94 -1.04 1.07
CA LEU A 139 4.62 -1.64 0.94
C LEU A 139 4.75 -3.06 0.38
N SER A 140 4.46 -4.05 1.21
CA SER A 140 4.31 -5.46 0.86
C SER A 140 2.84 -5.86 0.73
N THR A 141 2.56 -7.15 0.69
CA THR A 141 1.26 -7.75 0.36
C THR A 141 0.92 -8.90 1.31
N ASP A 142 -0.37 -9.13 1.53
CA ASP A 142 -0.90 -10.33 2.16
C ASP A 142 -0.69 -11.60 1.32
N GLN A 143 -0.43 -11.46 0.02
CA GLN A 143 -0.17 -12.59 -0.90
C GLN A 143 1.16 -13.32 -0.64
N VAL A 144 1.94 -12.90 0.36
CA VAL A 144 3.07 -13.67 0.89
C VAL A 144 2.61 -14.94 1.64
N TYR A 145 1.35 -14.98 2.07
CA TYR A 145 0.76 -16.13 2.74
C TYR A 145 0.13 -17.10 1.72
N SER A 146 0.11 -18.40 2.06
CA SER A 146 -0.54 -19.43 1.23
C SER A 146 -2.07 -19.39 1.30
N GLY A 147 -2.59 -18.75 2.33
CA GLY A 147 -3.99 -18.77 2.71
C GLY A 147 -4.51 -20.10 3.27
N ASN A 148 -3.59 -21.00 3.64
CA ASN A 148 -3.93 -22.15 4.47
C ASN A 148 -3.84 -21.73 5.93
N ILE A 149 -5.00 -21.45 6.53
CA ILE A 149 -5.16 -21.04 7.92
C ILE A 149 -6.42 -21.70 8.48
N LYS A 150 -6.46 -21.91 9.80
CA LYS A 150 -7.66 -22.46 10.47
C LYS A 150 -8.80 -21.45 10.38
N ALA A 151 -10.02 -21.93 10.27
CA ALA A 151 -11.19 -21.06 10.21
C ALA A 151 -11.28 -20.18 11.47
N GLY A 152 -11.38 -18.86 11.27
CA GLY A 152 -11.44 -17.87 12.34
C GLY A 152 -10.09 -17.30 12.77
N ASP A 153 -8.98 -17.94 12.41
CA ASP A 153 -7.63 -17.43 12.68
C ASP A 153 -7.23 -16.38 11.64
N LEU A 154 -6.30 -15.50 12.01
CA LEU A 154 -5.74 -14.46 11.15
C LEU A 154 -4.22 -14.57 11.07
N HIS A 155 -3.66 -14.25 9.89
CA HIS A 155 -2.22 -14.29 9.68
C HIS A 155 -1.53 -13.15 10.44
N THR A 156 -0.65 -13.48 11.38
CA THR A 156 0.23 -12.51 12.03
C THR A 156 1.51 -12.30 11.21
N ASN A 157 2.31 -11.29 11.56
CA ASN A 157 3.62 -11.07 10.93
C ASN A 157 4.59 -12.26 11.14
N ASN A 158 4.36 -13.09 12.18
CA ASN A 158 5.15 -14.29 12.48
C ASN A 158 4.66 -15.56 11.77
N TYR A 159 3.47 -15.52 11.15
CA TYR A 159 2.93 -16.68 10.43
C TYR A 159 3.84 -17.05 9.24
N PRO A 160 4.05 -18.34 8.95
CA PRO A 160 4.89 -18.77 7.83
C PRO A 160 4.40 -18.22 6.49
N THR A 161 5.34 -17.66 5.72
CA THR A 161 5.07 -17.16 4.37
C THR A 161 5.28 -18.30 3.36
N LYS A 162 4.31 -18.46 2.45
CA LYS A 162 4.36 -19.44 1.36
C LYS A 162 3.47 -18.95 0.20
N PRO A 163 3.93 -17.98 -0.59
CA PRO A 163 3.13 -17.35 -1.63
C PRO A 163 2.70 -18.36 -2.70
N LEU A 164 1.49 -18.20 -3.25
CA LEU A 164 0.96 -19.10 -4.29
C LEU A 164 1.18 -18.60 -5.72
N ASN A 165 1.65 -17.37 -5.92
CA ASN A 165 1.84 -16.78 -7.24
C ASN A 165 3.08 -15.88 -7.30
N LYS A 166 3.53 -15.56 -8.53
CA LYS A 166 4.75 -14.78 -8.77
C LYS A 166 4.71 -13.38 -8.14
N TYR A 167 3.53 -12.77 -8.01
CA TYR A 167 3.40 -11.49 -7.30
C TYR A 167 3.76 -11.64 -5.82
N GLY A 168 3.13 -12.58 -5.12
CA GLY A 168 3.46 -12.91 -3.73
C GLY A 168 4.93 -13.30 -3.54
N THR A 169 5.47 -14.15 -4.43
CA THR A 169 6.88 -14.58 -4.39
C THR A 169 7.83 -13.40 -4.50
N THR A 170 7.64 -12.54 -5.50
CA THR A 170 8.54 -11.40 -5.72
C THR A 170 8.42 -10.33 -4.63
N LYS A 171 7.24 -10.19 -4.01
CA LYS A 171 7.08 -9.32 -2.83
C LYS A 171 7.73 -9.90 -1.57
N LEU A 172 7.69 -11.22 -1.38
CA LEU A 172 8.42 -11.87 -0.29
C LEU A 172 9.93 -11.70 -0.45
N GLN A 173 10.47 -11.86 -1.67
CA GLN A 173 11.88 -11.58 -1.98
C GLN A 173 12.29 -10.15 -1.60
N ALA A 174 11.39 -9.16 -1.74
CA ALA A 174 11.66 -7.81 -1.25
C ALA A 174 11.76 -7.72 0.27
N GLU A 175 10.90 -8.41 1.00
CA GLU A 175 10.99 -8.45 2.46
C GLU A 175 12.34 -9.03 2.90
N GLU A 176 12.77 -10.13 2.27
CA GLU A 176 14.07 -10.78 2.51
C GLU A 176 15.23 -9.84 2.18
N ASN A 177 15.27 -9.27 0.96
CA ASN A 177 16.31 -8.34 0.54
C ASN A 177 16.44 -7.14 1.49
N ILE A 178 15.31 -6.55 1.91
CA ILE A 178 15.28 -5.42 2.84
C ILE A 178 15.79 -5.85 4.21
N MET A 179 15.27 -6.95 4.75
CA MET A 179 15.68 -7.45 6.06
C MET A 179 17.17 -7.76 6.07
N ASP A 180 17.72 -8.40 5.03
CA ASP A 180 19.11 -8.83 5.01
C ASP A 180 20.09 -7.67 4.87
N ASN A 181 19.73 -6.62 4.12
CA ASN A 181 20.67 -5.58 3.71
C ASN A 181 20.48 -4.22 4.37
N LEU A 182 19.30 -3.92 4.93
CA LEU A 182 19.00 -2.59 5.50
C LEU A 182 18.85 -2.65 7.03
N LYS A 183 19.40 -1.63 7.70
CA LYS A 183 19.24 -1.44 9.15
C LYS A 183 17.93 -0.71 9.50
N HIS A 184 17.49 0.22 8.64
CA HIS A 184 16.42 1.17 8.91
C HIS A 184 15.24 0.94 7.97
N PHE A 185 14.26 0.15 8.41
CA PHE A 185 13.09 -0.17 7.59
C PHE A 185 11.83 -0.46 8.42
N ILE A 186 10.69 -0.32 7.75
CA ILE A 186 9.37 -0.81 8.14
C ILE A 186 8.76 -1.48 6.92
N ILE A 187 8.29 -2.72 7.07
CA ILE A 187 7.56 -3.43 6.01
C ILE A 187 6.09 -3.48 6.40
N LEU A 188 5.21 -3.04 5.51
CA LEU A 188 3.77 -3.03 5.69
C LEU A 188 3.12 -4.03 4.74
N ARG A 189 2.75 -5.22 5.23
CA ARG A 189 1.97 -6.19 4.45
C ARG A 189 0.53 -5.68 4.34
N SER A 190 0.16 -5.17 3.18
CA SER A 190 -1.19 -4.60 2.93
C SER A 190 -2.14 -5.62 2.33
N SER A 191 -3.43 -5.51 2.62
CA SER A 191 -4.47 -6.41 2.08
C SER A 191 -5.50 -5.64 1.27
N ALA A 192 -5.63 -5.98 -0.01
CA ALA A 192 -6.65 -5.48 -0.93
C ALA A 192 -7.06 -4.01 -0.69
N ILE A 193 -6.14 -3.07 -0.92
CA ILE A 193 -6.37 -1.64 -0.66
C ILE A 193 -7.59 -1.15 -1.46
N ILE A 194 -8.58 -0.59 -0.75
CA ILE A 194 -9.77 0.05 -1.32
C ILE A 194 -9.79 1.54 -1.01
N GLY A 195 -10.58 2.30 -1.75
CA GLY A 195 -10.80 3.72 -1.53
C GLY A 195 -11.46 4.35 -2.74
N PRO A 196 -11.52 5.69 -2.81
CA PRO A 196 -12.15 6.39 -3.92
C PRO A 196 -11.30 6.29 -5.20
N LYS A 197 -11.80 6.83 -6.32
CA LYS A 197 -11.01 6.92 -7.56
C LYS A 197 -9.66 7.64 -7.28
N PRO A 198 -8.57 7.29 -8.00
CA PRO A 198 -7.30 7.96 -7.82
C PRO A 198 -7.45 9.48 -8.05
N PRO A 199 -6.70 10.34 -7.34
CA PRO A 199 -6.83 11.79 -7.45
C PRO A 199 -6.48 12.37 -8.84
N ARG A 200 -5.85 11.58 -9.71
CA ARG A 200 -5.37 11.98 -11.03
C ARG A 200 -5.56 10.84 -12.04
N GLU A 201 -5.96 11.20 -13.26
CA GLU A 201 -6.28 10.27 -14.35
C GLU A 201 -5.08 9.47 -14.87
N SER A 202 -3.86 9.99 -14.67
CA SER A 202 -2.63 9.32 -15.10
C SER A 202 -2.39 7.96 -14.41
N CYS A 203 -3.21 7.59 -13.42
CA CYS A 203 -3.15 6.31 -12.74
C CYS A 203 -3.60 5.19 -13.68
N LYS A 204 -2.65 4.38 -14.17
CA LYS A 204 -2.93 3.26 -15.10
C LYS A 204 -3.70 2.08 -14.47
N LYS A 205 -4.12 2.17 -13.21
CA LYS A 205 -4.90 1.10 -12.55
C LYS A 205 -6.37 1.29 -12.89
N SER A 206 -7.00 0.26 -13.45
CA SER A 206 -8.41 0.22 -13.86
C SER A 206 -9.43 0.26 -12.70
N GLY A 207 -9.03 0.69 -11.50
CA GLY A 207 -9.85 0.68 -10.27
C GLY A 207 -9.37 -0.30 -9.20
N THR A 208 -9.83 -0.08 -7.96
CA THR A 208 -9.67 -1.04 -6.85
C THR A 208 -10.79 -2.08 -6.88
N PHE A 209 -10.72 -3.06 -5.97
CA PHE A 209 -11.80 -4.05 -5.83
C PHE A 209 -13.16 -3.39 -5.55
N LEU A 210 -13.18 -2.27 -4.80
CA LEU A 210 -14.40 -1.49 -4.58
C LEU A 210 -15.01 -0.97 -5.89
N GLN A 211 -14.22 -0.34 -6.77
CA GLN A 211 -14.72 0.15 -8.05
C GLN A 211 -15.21 -1.00 -8.93
N MET A 212 -14.49 -2.13 -8.95
CA MET A 212 -14.93 -3.32 -9.69
C MET A 212 -16.27 -3.82 -9.16
N THR A 213 -16.41 -3.98 -7.84
CA THR A 213 -17.67 -4.39 -7.20
C THR A 213 -18.80 -3.42 -7.53
N MET A 214 -18.60 -2.11 -7.40
CA MET A 214 -19.62 -1.11 -7.73
C MET A 214 -20.06 -1.20 -9.19
N ASN A 215 -19.13 -1.39 -10.12
CA ASN A 215 -19.46 -1.53 -11.54
C ASN A 215 -20.26 -2.82 -11.80
N GLU A 216 -19.85 -3.95 -11.22
CA GLU A 216 -20.57 -5.22 -11.39
C GLU A 216 -21.98 -5.18 -10.76
N LEU A 217 -22.16 -4.54 -9.61
CA LEU A 217 -23.47 -4.39 -8.97
C LEU A 217 -24.43 -3.47 -9.74
N LYS A 218 -23.93 -2.58 -10.60
CA LYS A 218 -24.73 -1.70 -11.45
C LYS A 218 -25.11 -2.32 -12.79
N ARG A 219 -24.49 -3.43 -13.19
CA ARG A 219 -24.74 -4.09 -14.47
C ARG A 219 -25.90 -5.07 -14.35
N GLU A 220 -26.56 -5.34 -15.48
CA GLU A 220 -27.48 -6.46 -15.57
C GLU A 220 -26.73 -7.79 -15.57
N GLY A 221 -27.34 -8.80 -14.95
CA GLY A 221 -26.78 -10.15 -14.86
C GLY A 221 -26.07 -10.42 -13.54
N LYS A 222 -25.45 -11.61 -13.46
CA LYS A 222 -24.80 -12.10 -12.25
C LYS A 222 -23.29 -12.17 -12.43
N SER A 223 -22.56 -11.64 -11.46
CA SER A 223 -21.10 -11.62 -11.45
C SER A 223 -20.55 -12.43 -10.27
N PRO A 224 -19.51 -13.27 -10.50
CA PRO A 224 -19.01 -14.18 -9.49
C PRO A 224 -18.20 -13.45 -8.42
N PHE A 225 -18.61 -13.62 -7.16
CA PHE A 225 -17.88 -13.20 -5.97
C PHE A 225 -17.50 -14.43 -5.14
N PHE A 226 -16.20 -14.65 -4.97
CA PHE A 226 -15.70 -15.89 -4.36
C PHE A 226 -15.87 -15.93 -2.83
N MET A 227 -16.66 -16.88 -2.34
CA MET A 227 -17.03 -17.01 -0.93
C MET A 227 -15.90 -17.51 -0.02
N GLU A 228 -14.93 -18.23 -0.58
CA GLU A 228 -13.74 -18.70 0.14
C GLU A 228 -12.57 -17.72 0.08
N GLU A 229 -12.63 -16.69 -0.77
CA GLU A 229 -11.55 -15.71 -0.90
C GLU A 229 -11.69 -14.57 0.12
N LYS A 230 -11.07 -14.74 1.30
CA LYS A 230 -11.16 -13.80 2.42
C LYS A 230 -9.96 -12.88 2.56
N ARG A 231 -10.22 -11.60 2.81
CA ARG A 231 -9.22 -10.52 2.94
C ARG A 231 -9.52 -9.62 4.12
N SER A 232 -8.49 -8.93 4.61
CA SER A 232 -8.63 -7.83 5.57
C SER A 232 -8.55 -6.50 4.81
N PHE A 233 -9.53 -6.22 3.95
CA PHE A 233 -9.57 -5.02 3.10
C PHE A 233 -9.18 -3.76 3.87
N VAL A 234 -8.24 -2.97 3.36
CA VAL A 234 -7.72 -1.78 4.06
C VAL A 234 -8.04 -0.50 3.30
N TYR A 235 -8.41 0.54 4.05
CA TYR A 235 -8.68 1.85 3.47
C TYR A 235 -7.39 2.55 3.05
N VAL A 236 -7.37 3.12 1.84
CA VAL A 236 -6.22 3.89 1.36
C VAL A 236 -5.84 5.03 2.30
N ARG A 237 -6.81 5.68 2.97
CA ARG A 237 -6.52 6.73 3.95
C ARG A 237 -5.88 6.19 5.22
N ASP A 238 -6.26 5.00 5.67
CA ASP A 238 -5.57 4.36 6.79
C ASP A 238 -4.13 4.00 6.41
N CYS A 239 -3.87 3.53 5.19
CA CYS A 239 -2.50 3.33 4.69
C CYS A 239 -1.68 4.63 4.77
N VAL A 240 -2.24 5.76 4.31
CA VAL A 240 -1.59 7.08 4.37
C VAL A 240 -1.28 7.48 5.81
N GLU A 241 -2.23 7.30 6.74
CA GLU A 241 -2.01 7.65 8.15
C GLU A 241 -1.00 6.72 8.84
N VAL A 242 -0.94 5.44 8.48
CA VAL A 242 0.12 4.51 8.94
C VAL A 242 1.48 4.95 8.44
N ILE A 243 1.59 5.29 7.15
CA ILE A 243 2.85 5.73 6.54
C ILE A 243 3.34 7.03 7.20
N LYS A 244 2.45 8.00 7.41
CA LYS A 244 2.76 9.25 8.14
C LYS A 244 3.20 8.97 9.58
N PHE A 245 2.52 8.05 10.28
CA PHE A 245 2.89 7.66 11.63
C PHE A 245 4.34 7.17 11.71
N PHE A 246 4.75 6.26 10.81
CA PHE A 246 6.13 5.76 10.78
C PHE A 246 7.13 6.82 10.31
N THR A 247 6.74 7.67 9.34
CA THR A 247 7.56 8.78 8.83
C THR A 247 7.89 9.78 9.94
N ASP A 248 6.95 10.07 10.85
CA ASP A 248 7.12 11.12 11.85
C ASP A 248 7.56 10.64 13.22
N LYS A 249 6.93 9.57 13.70
CA LYS A 249 6.98 9.22 15.12
C LYS A 249 7.91 8.06 15.36
N TYR A 250 7.70 6.96 14.64
CA TYR A 250 8.21 5.67 15.11
C TYR A 250 9.74 5.61 15.19
N PHE A 251 10.42 5.89 14.08
CA PHE A 251 11.88 5.79 14.03
C PHE A 251 12.59 6.88 14.84
N TYR A 252 12.06 8.11 14.82
CA TYR A 252 12.72 9.27 15.42
C TYR A 252 12.42 9.46 16.92
N HIS A 253 11.24 9.05 17.40
CA HIS A 253 10.85 9.24 18.80
C HIS A 253 11.09 7.99 19.65
N PHE A 254 11.24 6.81 19.03
CA PHE A 254 11.46 5.55 19.74
C PHE A 254 12.71 4.80 19.26
N PRO A 255 13.89 5.45 19.15
CA PRO A 255 15.09 4.80 18.60
C PRO A 255 15.49 3.55 19.40
N SER A 256 15.45 3.60 20.74
CA SER A 256 15.79 2.44 21.59
C SER A 256 14.82 1.27 21.42
N LYS A 257 13.50 1.53 21.32
CA LYS A 257 12.50 0.48 21.06
C LYS A 257 12.64 -0.10 19.65
N TYR A 258 12.95 0.75 18.66
CA TYR A 258 13.19 0.32 17.28
C TYR A 258 14.44 -0.56 17.18
N GLU A 259 15.54 -0.15 17.83
CA GLU A 259 16.81 -0.87 17.79
C GLU A 259 16.75 -2.20 18.54
N ALA A 260 15.97 -2.28 19.62
CA ALA A 260 15.75 -3.53 20.35
C ALA A 260 14.89 -4.55 19.60
N GLN A 261 14.10 -4.14 18.59
CA GLN A 261 13.28 -5.04 17.79
C GLN A 261 14.11 -5.90 16.84
N SER A 262 13.76 -7.18 16.79
CA SER A 262 14.18 -8.07 15.71
C SER A 262 13.69 -7.55 14.36
N LYS A 263 14.35 -7.97 13.27
CA LYS A 263 13.96 -7.61 11.90
C LYS A 263 12.51 -8.00 11.59
N LYS A 264 12.05 -9.16 12.07
CA LYS A 264 10.66 -9.63 11.92
C LYS A 264 9.64 -8.74 12.64
N GLU A 265 10.01 -8.14 13.76
CA GLU A 265 9.15 -7.17 14.46
C GLU A 265 9.03 -5.84 13.70
N ARG A 266 9.84 -5.60 12.67
CA ARG A 266 9.68 -4.41 11.81
C ARG A 266 8.74 -4.66 10.62
N VAL A 267 8.16 -5.86 10.56
CA VAL A 267 7.10 -6.24 9.63
C VAL A 267 5.75 -6.13 10.33
N TYR A 268 4.82 -5.39 9.73
CA TYR A 268 3.47 -5.17 10.24
C TYR A 268 2.43 -5.60 9.22
N CYS A 269 1.43 -6.34 9.67
CA CYS A 269 0.19 -6.54 8.94
C CYS A 269 -0.62 -5.23 8.98
N MET A 270 -1.05 -4.77 7.80
CA MET A 270 -1.80 -3.54 7.59
C MET A 270 -3.08 -3.85 6.80
N GLY A 271 -3.98 -4.58 7.46
CA GLY A 271 -5.35 -4.80 7.02
C GLY A 271 -6.34 -3.84 7.68
N GLY A 272 -7.57 -3.79 7.17
CA GLY A 272 -8.70 -3.24 7.93
C GLY A 272 -9.12 -4.17 9.06
N LYS A 273 -10.10 -3.74 9.85
CA LYS A 273 -10.63 -4.55 10.95
C LYS A 273 -11.47 -5.69 10.42
N GLY A 274 -11.10 -6.92 10.78
CA GLY A 274 -11.84 -8.13 10.45
C GLY A 274 -11.37 -8.85 9.18
N SER A 275 -12.22 -9.78 8.73
CA SER A 275 -12.02 -10.63 7.57
C SER A 275 -13.35 -10.72 6.83
N LEU A 276 -13.33 -10.45 5.52
CA LEU A 276 -14.50 -10.56 4.65
C LEU A 276 -14.15 -11.34 3.41
N SER A 277 -15.04 -12.25 3.02
CA SER A 277 -15.02 -12.87 1.70
C SER A 277 -15.50 -11.87 0.64
N ARG A 278 -15.26 -12.18 -0.63
CA ARG A 278 -15.58 -11.24 -1.73
C ARG A 278 -17.07 -11.00 -1.92
N ASP A 279 -17.90 -12.02 -1.67
CA ASP A 279 -19.36 -11.93 -1.69
C ASP A 279 -19.86 -11.05 -0.54
N LYS A 280 -19.34 -11.26 0.67
CA LYS A 280 -19.70 -10.43 1.84
C LYS A 280 -19.21 -8.99 1.71
N PHE A 281 -18.07 -8.77 1.06
CA PHE A 281 -17.67 -7.44 0.64
C PHE A 281 -18.67 -6.81 -0.33
N ALA A 282 -19.15 -7.56 -1.33
CA ALA A 282 -20.14 -7.06 -2.29
C ALA A 282 -21.49 -6.76 -1.64
N GLU A 283 -21.95 -7.61 -0.72
CA GLU A 283 -23.16 -7.37 0.09
C GLU A 283 -23.03 -6.07 0.90
N ALA A 284 -21.89 -5.85 1.57
CA ALA A 284 -21.62 -4.63 2.33
C ALA A 284 -21.64 -3.35 1.45
N VAL A 285 -21.07 -3.43 0.25
CA VAL A 285 -21.13 -2.35 -0.75
C VAL A 285 -22.58 -2.09 -1.18
N ALA A 286 -23.34 -3.15 -1.50
CA ALA A 286 -24.73 -3.03 -1.90
C ALA A 286 -25.58 -2.39 -0.79
N ASP A 287 -25.46 -2.86 0.45
CA ASP A 287 -26.21 -2.35 1.61
C ASP A 287 -25.92 -0.88 1.88
N THR A 288 -24.64 -0.49 1.91
CA THR A 288 -24.24 0.88 2.26
C THR A 288 -24.62 1.91 1.18
N LEU A 289 -24.64 1.47 -0.08
CA LEU A 289 -24.95 2.32 -1.24
C LEU A 289 -26.41 2.23 -1.69
N GLY A 290 -27.20 1.29 -1.15
CA GLY A 290 -28.58 1.06 -1.57
C GLY A 290 -28.69 0.45 -2.97
N LEU A 291 -27.73 -0.39 -3.36
CA LEU A 291 -27.74 -1.10 -4.65
C LEU A 291 -28.42 -2.47 -4.50
N SER A 292 -28.92 -3.03 -5.61
CA SER A 292 -29.44 -4.40 -5.60
C SER A 292 -28.31 -5.42 -5.36
N LYS A 293 -28.66 -6.51 -4.66
CA LYS A 293 -27.80 -7.68 -4.44
C LYS A 293 -28.00 -8.78 -5.49
N ASP A 294 -28.98 -8.64 -6.39
CA ASP A 294 -29.36 -9.70 -7.34
C ASP A 294 -28.21 -10.10 -8.29
N GLY A 295 -27.29 -9.16 -8.56
CA GLY A 295 -26.10 -9.39 -9.38
C GLY A 295 -24.96 -10.12 -8.66
N ILE A 296 -25.08 -10.42 -7.36
CA ILE A 296 -24.06 -11.15 -6.60
C ILE A 296 -24.25 -12.66 -6.81
N ASP A 297 -23.32 -13.29 -7.52
CA ASP A 297 -23.19 -14.75 -7.58
C ASP A 297 -22.12 -15.22 -6.58
N ALA A 298 -22.56 -15.59 -5.38
CA ALA A 298 -21.68 -16.19 -4.38
C ALA A 298 -21.30 -17.61 -4.82
N THR A 299 -20.06 -17.77 -5.27
CA THR A 299 -19.59 -19.03 -5.88
C THR A 299 -18.20 -19.41 -5.37
N VAL A 300 -17.81 -20.66 -5.61
CA VAL A 300 -16.45 -21.13 -5.36
C VAL A 300 -15.59 -20.88 -6.60
N ARG A 301 -14.38 -20.34 -6.42
CA ARG A 301 -13.47 -20.02 -7.52
C ARG A 301 -13.22 -21.20 -8.45
N LYS A 302 -13.07 -22.41 -7.90
CA LYS A 302 -12.86 -23.64 -8.68
C LYS A 302 -14.05 -23.97 -9.61
N GLU A 303 -15.26 -23.56 -9.22
CA GLU A 303 -16.51 -23.80 -9.96
C GLU A 303 -16.82 -22.67 -10.96
N CYS A 304 -16.14 -21.53 -10.83
CA CYS A 304 -16.30 -20.39 -11.72
C CYS A 304 -15.93 -20.75 -13.16
N LYS A 305 -16.88 -20.56 -14.08
CA LYS A 305 -16.72 -20.92 -15.51
C LYS A 305 -15.86 -19.92 -16.29
N PHE A 306 -15.62 -18.73 -15.74
CA PHE A 306 -14.87 -17.70 -16.44
C PHE A 306 -13.36 -17.99 -16.44
N LYS A 307 -12.76 -18.03 -17.63
CA LYS A 307 -11.31 -18.30 -17.81
C LYS A 307 -10.41 -17.33 -17.02
N TRP A 308 -10.83 -16.07 -16.87
CA TRP A 308 -10.06 -15.06 -16.13
C TRP A 308 -9.88 -15.43 -14.66
N ALA A 309 -10.84 -16.17 -14.06
CA ALA A 309 -10.76 -16.60 -12.68
C ALA A 309 -9.58 -17.55 -12.45
N HIS A 310 -9.18 -18.31 -13.48
CA HIS A 310 -8.12 -19.34 -13.39
C HIS A 310 -6.77 -18.88 -13.92
N LYS A 311 -6.61 -17.59 -14.28
CA LYS A 311 -5.38 -17.06 -14.89
C LYS A 311 -4.16 -17.24 -13.97
N TYR A 312 -4.34 -17.14 -12.67
CA TYR A 312 -3.30 -17.27 -11.65
C TYR A 312 -3.89 -17.88 -10.37
N ALA A 313 -3.05 -18.51 -9.55
CA ALA A 313 -3.45 -18.99 -8.23
C ALA A 313 -3.75 -17.81 -7.29
N SER A 314 -4.93 -17.82 -6.69
CA SER A 314 -5.33 -16.88 -5.63
C SER A 314 -5.54 -17.68 -4.35
N PRO A 315 -4.94 -17.27 -3.23
CA PRO A 315 -5.13 -17.96 -1.96
C PRO A 315 -6.55 -17.71 -1.43
N ALA A 316 -7.10 -18.70 -0.73
CA ALA A 316 -8.43 -18.65 -0.14
C ALA A 316 -8.48 -17.59 0.96
N ASP A 317 -7.88 -17.80 2.12
CA ASP A 317 -7.95 -16.84 3.22
C ASP A 317 -6.58 -16.27 3.57
N ILE A 318 -6.30 -15.02 3.17
CA ILE A 318 -5.07 -14.30 3.56
C ILE A 318 -5.38 -13.12 4.47
N SER A 319 -6.46 -13.23 5.23
CA SER A 319 -6.82 -12.23 6.24
C SER A 319 -5.73 -12.15 7.30
N MET A 320 -5.46 -10.94 7.80
CA MET A 320 -4.31 -10.66 8.64
C MET A 320 -4.71 -10.03 9.97
N ASP A 321 -3.99 -10.39 11.02
CA ASP A 321 -4.11 -9.76 12.33
C ASP A 321 -3.29 -8.47 12.34
N SER A 322 -3.99 -7.34 12.39
CA SER A 322 -3.40 -6.00 12.43
C SER A 322 -3.38 -5.38 13.84
N SER A 323 -3.73 -6.15 14.88
CA SER A 323 -3.82 -5.68 16.28
C SER A 323 -2.55 -5.01 16.79
N ARG A 324 -1.38 -5.54 16.43
CA ARG A 324 -0.08 -4.96 16.77
C ARG A 324 0.11 -3.56 16.18
N LEU A 325 -0.35 -3.34 14.95
CA LEU A 325 -0.29 -2.03 14.30
C LEU A 325 -1.31 -1.07 14.93
N PHE A 326 -2.50 -1.57 15.30
CA PHE A 326 -3.54 -0.76 15.94
C PHE A 326 -3.10 -0.29 17.33
N ALA A 327 -2.59 -1.21 18.15
CA ALA A 327 -2.04 -0.91 19.48
C ALA A 327 -0.91 0.11 19.39
N LEU A 328 -0.03 -0.01 18.38
CA LEU A 328 1.07 0.93 18.17
C LEU A 328 0.59 2.35 17.84
N ARG A 329 -0.54 2.48 17.14
CA ARG A 329 -1.11 3.77 16.74
C ARG A 329 -2.13 4.32 17.74
N GLY A 330 -2.58 3.50 18.69
CA GLY A 330 -3.66 3.83 19.62
C GLY A 330 -5.04 3.94 18.96
N ARG A 331 -5.21 3.37 17.76
CA ARG A 331 -6.50 3.31 17.05
C ARG A 331 -6.52 2.16 16.05
N ASP A 332 -7.72 1.60 15.86
CA ASP A 332 -7.98 0.61 14.83
C ASP A 332 -8.00 1.26 13.43
N ASN A 333 -7.80 0.44 12.39
CA ASN A 333 -8.24 0.77 11.05
C ASN A 333 -9.75 0.50 10.93
N LEU A 334 -10.38 1.13 9.95
CA LEU A 334 -11.82 1.01 9.74
C LEU A 334 -12.25 -0.42 9.35
N THR A 335 -13.52 -0.75 9.56
CA THR A 335 -14.24 -1.85 8.90
C THR A 335 -14.65 -1.43 7.48
N VAL A 336 -15.04 -2.38 6.62
CA VAL A 336 -15.46 -2.05 5.24
C VAL A 336 -16.67 -1.11 5.22
N ASP A 337 -17.66 -1.32 6.09
CA ASP A 337 -18.85 -0.47 6.18
C ASP A 337 -18.49 0.97 6.57
N GLU A 338 -17.60 1.12 7.56
CA GLU A 338 -17.09 2.43 8.00
C GLU A 338 -16.31 3.14 6.87
N MET A 339 -15.53 2.39 6.08
CA MET A 339 -14.81 2.94 4.93
C MET A 339 -15.77 3.49 3.87
N ILE A 340 -16.79 2.71 3.51
CA ILE A 340 -17.77 3.10 2.48
C ILE A 340 -18.59 4.28 2.97
N ALA A 341 -19.00 4.28 4.25
CA ALA A 341 -19.69 5.40 4.88
C ALA A 341 -18.84 6.68 4.87
N ASP A 342 -17.55 6.63 5.22
CA ASP A 342 -16.65 7.80 5.16
C ASP A 342 -16.50 8.32 3.73
N MET A 343 -16.34 7.43 2.72
CA MET A 343 -16.26 7.86 1.32
C MET A 343 -17.57 8.48 0.82
N LYS A 344 -18.73 7.93 1.22
CA LYS A 344 -20.05 8.50 0.91
C LYS A 344 -20.22 9.89 1.54
N ALA A 345 -19.86 10.04 2.81
CA ALA A 345 -19.92 11.32 3.53
C ALA A 345 -19.00 12.39 2.91
N ARG A 346 -17.92 11.98 2.24
CA ARG A 346 -17.02 12.88 1.50
C ARG A 346 -17.46 13.18 0.07
N GLY A 347 -18.52 12.56 -0.44
CA GLY A 347 -18.95 12.68 -1.83
C GLY A 347 -17.96 12.04 -2.82
N GLU A 348 -17.19 11.03 -2.38
CA GLU A 348 -16.14 10.41 -3.18
C GLU A 348 -16.59 9.12 -3.90
N LEU A 349 -17.86 8.76 -3.72
CA LEU A 349 -18.51 7.62 -4.40
C LEU A 349 -19.57 8.15 -5.36
N GLU A 350 -19.37 7.91 -6.65
CA GLU A 350 -20.38 8.15 -7.67
C GLU A 350 -21.40 7.00 -7.64
N VAL A 351 -22.55 7.25 -7.01
CA VAL A 351 -23.65 6.26 -6.93
C VAL A 351 -24.55 6.31 -8.17
N GLU A 352 -24.49 7.38 -8.97
CA GLU A 352 -25.31 7.49 -10.18
C GLU A 352 -24.94 6.45 -11.24
N ALA A 353 -25.96 5.96 -11.95
CA ALA A 353 -25.84 5.01 -13.04
C ALA A 353 -25.34 5.74 -14.29
N THR A 354 -24.04 5.98 -14.38
CA THR A 354 -23.42 6.09 -15.70
C THR A 354 -23.38 4.69 -16.28
N LEU A 355 -24.41 4.38 -17.07
CA LEU A 355 -24.27 3.46 -18.19
C LEU A 355 -23.05 3.98 -18.95
N LEU A 356 -21.94 3.24 -18.88
CA LEU A 356 -20.85 3.45 -19.81
C LEU A 356 -21.41 2.98 -21.15
N ASP A 357 -21.77 3.92 -22.01
CA ASP A 357 -22.11 3.65 -23.41
C ASP A 357 -20.93 2.88 -24.04
N ASP A 358 -21.24 1.68 -24.50
CA ASP A 358 -20.57 0.71 -25.40
C ASP A 358 -19.03 0.63 -25.48
#